data_AF-A0A096AAM5-F1
#
_entry.id   AF-A0A096AAM5-F1
#
_cell.length_a   1.000
_cell.length_b   1.000
_cell.length_c   1.000
_cell.angle_alpha   90.00
_cell.angle_beta   90.00
_cell.angle_gamma   90.00
#
_symmetry.space_group_name_H-M   'P 1'
#
loop_
_entity.id
_entity.type
_entity.pdbx_description
1 polymer ?
#
loop_
_entity_poly.entity_id
_entity_poly.type
_entity_poly.pdbx_seq_one_letter_code
_entity_poly.pdbx_strand_id
1 'polypeptide(L)'
;MEKKKQIDCFLPYSTVAMMQSLAAQLYESGVVKNIYMLAADVLPTTALPQYAHQLQTGGLLSLATMRLIATTATADYALLYLKQGPIT
;
A
#
# COMPACT_ATOMS: atom_id res chain seq x y z
N MET A 1 22.63 -15.60 -8.87
CA MET A 1 21.39 -15.53 -8.07
C MET A 1 20.48 -14.50 -8.72
N GLU A 2 19.29 -14.89 -9.14
CA GLU A 2 18.28 -13.92 -9.60
C GLU A 2 17.89 -13.02 -8.43
N LYS A 3 17.84 -11.70 -8.63
CA LYS A 3 17.26 -10.79 -7.63
C LYS A 3 15.79 -11.16 -7.46
N LYS A 4 15.35 -11.37 -6.22
CA LYS A 4 13.91 -11.46 -5.91
C LYS A 4 13.24 -10.17 -6.39
N LYS A 5 12.41 -10.28 -7.42
CA LYS A 5 11.60 -9.16 -7.93
C LYS A 5 10.76 -8.60 -6.78
N GLN A 6 10.74 -7.29 -6.67
CA GLN A 6 10.10 -6.57 -5.57
C GLN A 6 8.72 -6.04 -5.97
N ILE A 7 7.86 -5.83 -4.99
CA ILE A 7 6.51 -5.30 -5.18
C ILE A 7 6.33 -4.01 -4.36
N ASP A 8 5.80 -2.97 -4.98
CA ASP A 8 5.22 -1.82 -4.28
C ASP A 8 3.72 -2.07 -4.10
N CYS A 9 3.26 -2.09 -2.85
CA CYS A 9 1.90 -2.48 -2.51
C CYS A 9 1.07 -1.25 -2.14
N PHE A 10 -0.12 -1.12 -2.74
CA PHE A 10 -1.04 -0.01 -2.56
C PHE A 10 -2.33 -0.54 -1.92
N LEU A 11 -2.65 -0.02 -0.74
CA LEU A 11 -3.74 -0.49 0.12
C LEU A 11 -4.75 0.62 0.34
N PRO A 12 -6.07 0.40 0.18
CA PRO A 12 -7.07 1.35 0.62
C PRO A 12 -7.00 1.53 2.13
N TYR A 13 -7.02 2.79 2.57
CA TYR A 13 -7.05 3.08 3.99
C TYR A 13 -8.33 2.54 4.64
N SER A 14 -8.17 1.86 5.78
CA SER A 14 -9.27 1.28 6.57
C SER A 14 -9.16 1.72 8.04
N THR A 15 -9.08 0.80 8.99
CA THR A 15 -8.79 1.13 10.40
C THR A 15 -7.30 0.99 10.67
N VAL A 16 -6.74 1.79 11.59
CA VAL A 16 -5.31 1.72 11.94
C VAL A 16 -4.88 0.30 12.32
N ALA A 17 -5.69 -0.43 13.10
CA ALA A 17 -5.39 -1.79 13.53
C ALA A 17 -5.32 -2.78 12.37
N MET A 18 -6.29 -2.74 11.45
CA MET A 18 -6.27 -3.60 10.26
C MET A 18 -5.09 -3.25 9.34
N MET A 19 -4.80 -1.96 9.17
CA MET A 19 -3.69 -1.49 8.35
C MET A 19 -2.34 -1.95 8.91
N GLN A 20 -2.14 -1.86 10.23
CA GLN A 20 -0.91 -2.34 10.87
C GLN A 20 -0.74 -3.86 10.72
N SER A 21 -1.81 -4.63 10.96
CA SER A 21 -1.77 -6.09 10.83
C SER A 21 -1.49 -6.53 9.39
N LEU A 22 -2.17 -5.94 8.41
CA LEU A 22 -1.99 -6.26 7.00
C LEU A 22 -0.60 -5.81 6.50
N ALA A 23 -0.14 -4.63 6.91
CA ALA A 23 1.16 -4.13 6.51
C ALA A 23 2.31 -4.98 7.08
N ALA A 24 2.18 -5.47 8.32
CA ALA A 24 3.14 -6.40 8.90
C ALA A 24 3.23 -7.71 8.11
N GLN A 25 2.08 -8.35 7.81
CA GLN A 25 2.03 -9.59 7.02
C GLN A 25 2.65 -9.43 5.63
N LEU A 26 2.36 -8.31 4.95
CA LEU A 26 2.92 -8.00 3.64
C LEU A 26 4.43 -7.76 3.70
N TYR A 27 4.90 -7.03 4.70
CA TYR A 27 6.32 -6.76 4.90
C TYR A 27 7.10 -8.04 5.23
N GLU A 28 6.57 -8.89 6.12
CA GLU A 28 7.16 -10.17 6.51
C GLU A 28 7.29 -11.18 5.36
N SER A 29 6.53 -11.00 4.27
CA SER A 29 6.69 -11.82 3.05
C SER A 29 8.07 -11.72 2.41
N GLY A 30 8.80 -10.63 2.64
CA GLY A 30 10.12 -10.36 2.05
C GLY A 30 10.11 -10.08 0.54
N VAL A 31 8.93 -9.91 -0.06
CA VAL A 31 8.75 -9.57 -1.48
C VAL A 31 8.30 -8.10 -1.65
N VAL A 32 7.67 -7.53 -0.62
CA VAL A 32 7.16 -6.16 -0.63
C VAL A 32 8.28 -5.20 -0.22
N LYS A 33 8.54 -4.20 -1.07
CA LYS A 33 9.54 -3.16 -0.86
C LYS A 33 8.95 -1.96 -0.11
N ASN A 34 7.81 -1.46 -0.56
CA ASN A 34 7.10 -0.34 0.04
C ASN A 34 5.61 -0.63 0.16
N ILE A 35 4.98 -0.05 1.19
CA ILE A 35 3.53 -0.09 1.39
C ILE A 35 2.99 1.33 1.34
N TYR A 36 2.03 1.59 0.46
CA TYR A 36 1.37 2.88 0.27
C TYR A 36 -0.10 2.79 0.67
N MET A 37 -0.49 3.58 1.66
CA MET A 37 -1.87 3.67 2.15
C MET A 37 -2.61 4.78 1.39
N LEU A 38 -3.63 4.40 0.62
CA LEU A 38 -4.45 5.28 -0.19
C LEU A 38 -5.62 5.82 0.66
N ALA A 39 -5.52 7.07 1.10
CA ALA A 39 -6.56 7.76 1.87
C ALA A 39 -7.43 8.61 0.93
N ALA A 40 -8.75 8.44 0.97
CA ALA A 40 -9.70 9.12 0.06
C ALA A 40 -9.99 10.59 0.43
N ASP A 41 -9.79 10.98 1.69
CA ASP A 41 -10.21 12.29 2.18
C ASP A 41 -9.15 12.95 3.07
N VAL A 42 -9.02 12.47 4.31
CA VAL A 42 -8.13 13.04 5.32
C VAL A 42 -7.02 12.06 5.60
N LEU A 43 -5.77 12.54 5.54
CA LEU A 43 -4.61 11.79 6.00
C LEU A 43 -4.77 11.50 7.50
N PRO A 44 -4.76 10.22 7.92
CA PRO A 44 -4.61 9.86 9.33
C PRO A 44 -3.44 10.60 9.97
N THR A 45 -3.68 11.15 11.15
CA THR A 45 -2.64 11.79 11.99
C THR A 45 -1.84 10.77 12.81
N THR A 46 -2.21 9.49 12.72
CA THR A 46 -1.52 8.40 13.42
C THR A 46 -0.20 8.09 12.75
N ALA A 47 0.86 7.95 13.55
CA ALA A 47 2.18 7.58 13.07
C ALA A 47 2.12 6.18 12.44
N LEU A 48 2.50 6.10 11.15
CA LEU A 48 2.63 4.84 10.43
C LEU A 48 3.99 4.18 10.69
N PRO A 49 4.10 2.85 10.52
CA PRO A 49 5.39 2.16 10.50
C PRO A 49 6.34 2.77 9.47
N GLN A 50 7.67 2.72 9.69
CA GLN A 50 8.66 3.33 8.79
C GLN A 50 8.60 2.83 7.32
N TYR A 51 8.14 1.61 7.11
CA TYR A 51 7.99 0.98 5.79
C TYR A 51 6.63 1.27 5.12
N ALA A 52 5.79 2.09 5.76
CA ALA A 52 4.48 2.48 5.26
C ALA A 52 4.43 3.98 4.98
N HIS A 53 3.92 4.32 3.81
CA HIS A 53 3.73 5.68 3.32
C HIS A 53 2.24 5.96 3.14
N GLN A 54 1.87 7.23 3.15
CA GLN A 54 0.48 7.65 2.95
C GLN A 54 0.38 8.47 1.67
N LEU A 55 -0.62 8.15 0.86
CA LEU A 55 -0.95 8.83 -0.38
C LEU A 55 -2.38 9.34 -0.28
N GLN A 56 -2.57 10.63 -0.49
CA GLN A 56 -3.91 11.19 -0.63
C GLN A 56 -4.42 10.90 -2.03
N THR A 57 -5.64 10.39 -2.09
CA THR A 57 -6.37 10.06 -3.31
C THR A 57 -7.78 10.64 -3.19
N GLY A 58 -8.49 10.85 -4.29
CA GLY A 58 -9.93 11.15 -4.21
C GLY A 58 -10.73 9.86 -4.17
N GLY A 59 -10.89 9.21 -5.32
CA GLY A 59 -11.53 7.91 -5.43
C GLY A 59 -10.53 6.78 -5.68
N LEU A 60 -10.63 5.68 -4.93
CA LEU A 60 -9.71 4.53 -5.03
C LEU A 60 -9.60 3.97 -6.46
N LEU A 61 -10.71 3.92 -7.19
CA LEU A 61 -10.79 3.41 -8.56
C LEU A 61 -10.78 4.53 -9.62
N SER A 62 -10.43 5.76 -9.24
CA SER A 62 -10.37 6.87 -10.18
C SER A 62 -9.14 6.79 -11.09
N LEU A 63 -9.25 7.37 -12.29
CA LEU A 63 -8.12 7.52 -13.21
C LEU A 63 -6.95 8.27 -12.55
N ALA A 64 -7.24 9.28 -11.74
CA ALA A 64 -6.23 10.05 -11.02
C ALA A 64 -5.43 9.16 -10.06
N THR A 65 -6.11 8.28 -9.31
CA THR A 65 -5.45 7.33 -8.40
C THR A 65 -4.60 6.30 -9.16
N MET A 66 -5.09 5.77 -10.28
CA MET A 66 -4.33 4.82 -11.09
C MET A 66 -3.06 5.47 -11.67
N ARG A 67 -3.15 6.73 -12.11
CA ARG A 67 -1.98 7.51 -12.55
C ARG A 67 -1.01 7.75 -11.41
N LEU A 68 -1.51 8.12 -10.23
CA LEU A 68 -0.68 8.29 -9.04
C LEU A 68 0.09 7.01 -8.71
N ILE A 69 -0.59 5.87 -8.62
CA ILE A 69 0.03 4.54 -8.41
C ILE A 69 1.13 4.28 -9.43
N ALA A 70 0.84 4.46 -10.72
CA ALA A 70 1.82 4.23 -11.79
C ALA A 70 3.05 5.15 -11.69
N THR A 71 2.87 6.40 -11.25
CA THR A 71 4.00 7.34 -11.07
C THR A 71 4.75 7.15 -9.76
N THR A 72 4.13 6.58 -8.73
CA THR A 72 4.75 6.34 -7.42
C THR A 72 5.50 5.01 -7.37
N ALA A 73 5.05 4.00 -8.11
CA ALA A 73 5.69 2.69 -8.12
C ALA A 73 7.15 2.77 -8.63
N THR A 74 8.06 2.22 -7.84
CA THR A 74 9.51 2.15 -8.08
C THR A 74 10.05 0.72 -8.11
N ALA A 75 9.25 -0.26 -7.69
CA ALA A 75 9.58 -1.68 -7.73
C ALA A 75 9.28 -2.31 -9.10
N ASP A 76 9.67 -3.58 -9.27
CA ASP A 76 9.44 -4.34 -10.51
C ASP A 76 7.95 -4.55 -10.82
N TYR A 77 7.12 -4.57 -9.77
CA TYR A 77 5.67 -4.73 -9.86
C TYR A 77 4.95 -3.79 -8.90
N ALA A 78 3.72 -3.44 -9.27
CA ALA A 78 2.77 -2.73 -8.41
C ALA A 78 1.58 -3.65 -8.10
N LEU A 79 1.18 -3.72 -6.83
CA LEU A 79 -0.01 -4.45 -6.39
C LEU A 79 -1.03 -3.46 -5.81
N LEU A 80 -2.21 -3.39 -6.41
CA LEU A 80 -3.37 -2.73 -5.79
C LEU A 80 -4.20 -3.79 -5.05
N TYR A 81 -4.13 -3.81 -3.73
CA TYR A 81 -4.81 -4.81 -2.90
C TYR A 81 -6.13 -4.25 -2.38
N LEU A 82 -7.25 -4.72 -2.94
CA LEU A 82 -8.58 -4.19 -2.64
C LEU A 82 -9.36 -5.00 -1.60
N LYS A 83 -8.83 -6.14 -1.15
CA LYS A 83 -9.51 -7.02 -0.19
C LYS A 83 -9.53 -6.36 1.19
N GLN A 84 -10.72 -6.15 1.74
CA GLN A 84 -10.91 -5.56 3.08
C GLN A 84 -11.00 -6.63 4.17
N GLY A 85 -9.97 -7.47 4.27
CA GLY A 85 -9.90 -8.55 5.26
C GLY A 85 -8.53 -9.23 5.29
N PRO A 86 -8.29 -10.11 6.29
CA PRO A 86 -6.99 -10.77 6.46
C PRO A 86 -6.58 -11.58 5.24
N ILE A 87 -5.26 -11.73 5.06
CA ILE A 87 -4.66 -12.65 4.09
C ILE A 87 -4.82 -14.06 4.67
N THR A 88 -5.98 -14.67 4.42
CA THR A 88 -6.28 -16.08 4.69
C THR A 88 -5.75 -16.97 3.59
#